data_AF-A0A833TXW9-F1
#
_entry.id   AF-A0A833TXW9-F1
#
_cell.length_a   1.000
_cell.length_b   1.000
_cell.length_c   1.000
_cell.angle_alpha   90.00
_cell.angle_beta   90.00
_cell.angle_gamma   90.00
#
_symmetry.space_group_name_H-M   'P 1'
#
loop_
_entity.id
_entity.type
_entity.pdbx_description
1 polymer ?
#
loop_
_entity_poly.entity_id
_entity_poly.type
_entity_poly.pdbx_seq_one_letter_code
_entity_poly.pdbx_strand_id
1 'polypeptide(L)'
;MNVMLKDGKLCVTSVFNTHNHGLSQRKSRFFRCNREVNESVRRVLDTNDEADIRMNKSFHALVTEAGGYENVPFGEKDCRNYINKARHLRLGKGGAQALFEYFRRMQNKNDDFFSLMELDDDDRLKSVFWADARSRGAYNYFGDVVTFDTTYLTNRYGMPFATFVGVNHHGQSILLGAGLISSEDTESFI
;
A
#
# COMPACT_ATOMS: atom_id res chain seq x y z
N MET A 1 25.00 24.17 1.63
CA MET A 1 24.87 24.02 0.16
C MET A 1 24.04 25.18 -0.33
N ASN A 2 24.50 25.87 -1.36
CA ASN A 2 23.75 26.95 -1.99
C ASN A 2 23.20 26.46 -3.34
N VAL A 3 21.95 26.83 -3.64
CA VAL A 3 21.26 26.46 -4.88
C VAL A 3 20.69 27.73 -5.49
N MET A 4 20.83 27.88 -6.80
CA MET A 4 20.22 28.96 -7.58
C MET A 4 19.43 28.40 -8.75
N LEU A 5 18.35 29.07 -9.14
CA LEU A 5 17.60 28.74 -10.35
C LEU A 5 18.24 29.48 -11.54
N LYS A 6 18.70 28.74 -12.55
CA LYS A 6 19.27 29.30 -13.78
C LYS A 6 18.63 28.63 -14.99
N ASP A 7 18.06 29.42 -15.89
CA ASP A 7 17.37 28.94 -17.10
C ASP A 7 16.31 27.85 -16.81
N GLY A 8 15.55 28.03 -15.72
CA GLY A 8 14.52 27.08 -15.27
C GLY A 8 15.05 25.80 -14.60
N LYS A 9 16.37 25.68 -14.38
CA LYS A 9 17.00 24.52 -13.73
C LYS A 9 17.60 24.90 -12.38
N LEU A 10 17.49 24.01 -11.40
CA LEU A 10 18.17 24.16 -10.11
C LEU A 10 19.66 23.82 -10.29
N CYS A 11 20.53 24.79 -10.07
CA CYS A 11 21.98 24.65 -10.11
C CYS A 11 22.55 24.75 -8.69
N VAL A 12 23.31 23.73 -8.28
CA VAL A 12 24.10 23.80 -7.04
C VAL A 12 25.31 24.68 -7.29
N THR A 13 25.46 25.75 -6.52
CA THR A 13 26.48 26.79 -6.75
C THR A 13 27.64 26.69 -5.80
N SER A 14 27.41 26.17 -4.59
CA SER A 14 28.48 25.84 -3.66
C SER A 14 28.09 24.71 -2.71
N VAL A 15 29.08 23.89 -2.39
CA VAL A 15 28.98 22.83 -1.37
C VAL A 15 30.16 23.01 -0.42
N PHE A 16 29.87 23.10 0.88
CA PHE A 16 30.88 23.16 1.93
C PHE A 16 30.97 21.79 2.58
N ASN A 17 32.03 21.05 2.27
CA ASN A 17 32.25 19.68 2.75
C ASN A 17 33.16 19.63 4.01
N THR A 18 33.37 20.76 4.67
CA THR A 18 34.18 20.82 5.90
C THR A 18 33.32 20.35 7.07
N HIS A 19 33.73 19.27 7.72
CA HIS A 19 33.09 18.73 8.91
C HIS A 19 33.94 19.05 10.15
N ASN A 20 33.30 19.33 11.28
CA ASN A 20 33.96 19.50 12.57
C ASN A 20 34.17 18.15 13.31
N HIS A 21 33.93 17.03 12.63
CA HIS A 21 34.09 15.67 13.14
C HIS A 21 34.50 14.72 12.01
N GLY A 22 35.06 13.57 12.37
CA GLY A 22 35.30 12.50 11.40
C GLY A 22 33.99 11.96 10.82
N LEU A 23 34.00 11.60 9.53
CA LEU A 23 32.87 10.94 8.88
C LEU A 23 32.87 9.45 9.20
N SER A 24 31.69 8.90 9.51
CA SER A 24 31.53 7.47 9.76
C SER A 24 30.54 6.88 8.77
N GLN A 25 31.04 6.57 7.56
CA GLN A 25 30.23 5.95 6.51
C GLN A 25 29.59 4.64 6.99
N ARG A 26 30.28 3.84 7.82
CA ARG A 26 29.73 2.59 8.38
C ARG A 26 28.54 2.80 9.33
N LYS A 27 28.38 3.99 9.91
CA LYS A 27 27.24 4.34 10.77
C LYS A 27 26.07 4.93 9.98
N SER A 28 26.24 5.22 8.69
CA SER A 28 25.19 5.83 7.88
C SER A 28 23.94 4.96 7.80
N ARG A 29 24.10 3.62 7.80
CA ARG A 29 23.01 2.63 7.80
C ARG A 29 22.05 2.74 9.00
N PHE A 30 22.46 3.39 10.08
CA PHE A 30 21.57 3.62 11.22
C PHE A 30 20.61 4.78 10.98
N PHE A 31 20.83 5.65 9.98
CA PHE A 31 19.86 6.69 9.63
C PHE A 31 18.71 6.11 8.82
N ARG A 32 17.49 6.45 9.22
CA ARG A 32 16.26 5.95 8.57
C ARG A 32 16.22 6.20 7.06
N CYS A 33 16.75 7.34 6.59
CA CYS A 33 16.80 7.67 5.15
C CYS A 33 17.73 6.76 4.34
N ASN A 34 18.66 6.05 4.98
CA ASN A 34 19.59 5.13 4.34
C ASN A 34 19.17 3.66 4.53
N ARG A 35 18.06 3.40 5.25
CA ARG A 35 17.54 2.04 5.46
C ARG A 35 16.52 1.72 4.38
N GLU A 36 16.80 0.69 3.62
CA GLU A 36 15.91 0.24 2.55
C GLU A 36 15.86 -1.28 2.49
N VAL A 37 14.66 -1.84 2.64
CA VAL A 37 14.40 -3.24 2.28
C VAL A 37 14.03 -3.25 0.80
N ASN A 38 14.99 -3.60 -0.05
CA ASN A 38 14.82 -3.64 -1.50
C ASN A 38 13.92 -4.82 -1.93
N GLU A 39 13.55 -4.85 -3.20
CA GLU A 39 12.58 -5.83 -3.72
C GLU A 39 13.06 -7.29 -3.67
N SER A 40 14.36 -7.55 -3.90
CA SER A 40 14.90 -8.91 -3.81
C SER A 40 14.82 -9.45 -2.38
N VAL A 41 15.16 -8.61 -1.39
CA VAL A 41 15.02 -8.96 0.02
C VAL A 41 13.55 -9.17 0.39
N ARG A 42 12.65 -8.32 -0.12
CA ARG A 42 11.20 -8.47 0.11
C ARG A 42 10.70 -9.84 -0.36
N ARG A 43 11.06 -10.26 -1.58
CA ARG A 43 10.70 -11.59 -2.11
C ARG A 43 11.18 -12.72 -1.20
N VAL A 44 12.43 -12.66 -0.73
CA VAL A 44 12.96 -13.67 0.21
C VAL A 44 12.20 -13.65 1.54
N LEU A 45 11.87 -12.48 2.06
CA LEU A 45 11.07 -12.36 3.28
C LEU A 45 9.67 -12.95 3.10
N ASP A 46 9.00 -12.69 1.97
CA ASP A 46 7.66 -13.19 1.68
C ASP A 46 7.64 -14.72 1.57
N THR A 47 8.58 -15.30 0.82
CA THR A 47 8.74 -16.77 0.72
C THR A 47 9.00 -17.41 2.09
N ASN A 48 9.86 -16.79 2.91
CA ASN A 48 10.14 -17.28 4.25
C ASN A 48 8.92 -17.14 5.17
N ASP A 49 8.13 -16.08 5.03
CA ASP A 49 6.89 -15.89 5.79
C ASP A 49 5.86 -16.96 5.45
N GLU A 50 5.70 -17.27 4.16
CA GLU A 50 4.82 -18.33 3.65
C GLU A 50 5.24 -19.73 4.12
N ALA A 51 6.54 -19.95 4.30
CA ALA A 51 7.09 -21.18 4.87
C ALA A 51 7.08 -21.19 6.42
N ASP A 52 6.40 -20.24 7.07
CA ASP A 52 6.35 -20.07 8.53
C ASP A 52 7.72 -19.94 9.21
N ILE A 53 8.73 -19.47 8.47
CA ILE A 53 10.08 -19.24 9.00
C ILE A 53 10.06 -17.98 9.86
N ARG A 54 10.49 -18.13 11.11
CA ARG A 54 10.53 -17.02 12.07
C ARG A 54 11.42 -15.88 11.57
N MET A 55 10.95 -14.65 11.72
CA MET A 55 11.63 -13.42 11.28
C MET A 55 13.10 -13.32 11.71
N ASN A 56 13.44 -13.75 12.93
CA ASN A 56 14.83 -13.73 13.40
C ASN A 56 15.74 -14.68 12.59
N LYS A 57 15.22 -15.82 12.12
CA LYS A 57 15.93 -16.76 11.26
C LYS A 57 16.06 -16.21 9.84
N SER A 58 14.98 -15.64 9.29
CA SER A 58 14.99 -15.00 7.97
C SER A 58 15.99 -13.84 7.93
N PHE A 59 15.98 -12.97 8.93
CA PHE A 59 16.94 -11.87 9.03
C PHE A 59 18.38 -12.36 9.19
N HIS A 60 18.61 -13.39 10.01
CA HIS A 60 19.94 -13.98 10.16
C HIS A 60 20.46 -14.58 8.84
N ALA A 61 19.59 -15.21 8.06
CA ALA A 61 19.95 -15.73 6.73
C ALA A 61 20.40 -14.60 5.80
N LEU A 62 19.63 -13.51 5.73
CA LEU A 62 19.99 -12.32 4.94
C LEU A 62 21.33 -11.70 5.38
N VAL A 63 21.58 -11.64 6.69
CA VAL A 63 22.86 -11.17 7.24
C VAL A 63 24.02 -12.10 6.87
N THR A 64 23.79 -13.41 6.91
CA THR A 64 24.79 -14.43 6.56
C THR A 64 25.14 -14.34 5.08
N GLU A 65 24.13 -14.21 4.22
CA GLU A 65 24.29 -14.03 2.77
C GLU A 65 25.05 -12.75 2.43
N ALA A 66 24.75 -11.64 3.13
CA ALA A 66 25.47 -10.38 2.99
C ALA A 66 26.90 -10.42 3.59
N GLY A 67 27.30 -11.50 4.25
CA GLY A 67 28.63 -11.66 4.84
C GLY A 67 28.84 -10.85 6.12
N GLY A 68 27.77 -10.42 6.81
CA GLY A 68 27.85 -9.69 8.07
C GLY A 68 26.79 -8.61 8.24
N TYR A 69 26.56 -8.20 9.49
CA TYR A 69 25.55 -7.19 9.83
C TYR A 69 25.88 -5.82 9.23
N GLU A 70 27.16 -5.53 9.04
CA GLU A 70 27.71 -4.31 8.45
C GLU A 70 27.39 -4.13 6.98
N ASN A 71 27.06 -5.21 6.28
CA ASN A 71 26.75 -5.20 4.85
C ASN A 71 25.24 -5.15 4.58
N VAL A 72 24.41 -5.16 5.62
CA VAL A 72 22.95 -5.05 5.50
C VAL A 72 22.52 -3.59 5.78
N PRO A 73 21.82 -2.92 4.85
CA PRO A 73 21.43 -1.52 5.00
C PRO A 73 20.21 -1.32 5.92
N PHE A 74 19.58 -2.40 6.42
CA PHE A 74 18.38 -2.39 7.25
C PHE A 74 18.55 -3.28 8.49
N GLY A 75 17.67 -3.11 9.48
CA GLY A 75 17.61 -3.96 10.67
C GLY A 75 16.46 -4.96 10.64
N GLU A 76 16.48 -5.92 11.57
CA GLU A 76 15.39 -6.90 11.72
C GLU A 76 14.01 -6.23 11.90
N LYS A 77 13.98 -5.08 12.60
CA LYS A 77 12.75 -4.31 12.79
C LYS A 77 12.17 -3.83 11.46
N ASP A 78 13.02 -3.48 10.49
CA ASP A 78 12.56 -3.03 9.17
C ASP A 78 11.97 -4.21 8.39
N CYS A 79 12.58 -5.41 8.46
CA CYS A 79 12.02 -6.64 7.90
C CYS A 79 10.69 -7.03 8.57
N ARG A 80 10.61 -6.91 9.90
CA ARG A 80 9.38 -7.19 10.67
C ARG A 80 8.27 -6.21 10.32
N ASN A 81 8.59 -4.92 10.20
CA ASN A 81 7.63 -3.91 9.77
C ASN A 81 7.13 -4.20 8.35
N TYR A 82 8.03 -4.61 7.45
CA TYR A 82 7.67 -5.03 6.10
C TYR A 82 6.71 -6.22 6.13
N ILE A 83 7.07 -7.33 6.78
CA ILE A 83 6.21 -8.53 6.84
C ILE A 83 4.89 -8.26 7.56
N ASN A 84 4.90 -7.49 8.64
CA ASN A 84 3.65 -7.07 9.26
C ASN A 84 2.79 -6.31 8.26
N LYS A 85 3.35 -5.34 7.51
CA LYS A 85 2.62 -4.63 6.47
C LYS A 85 2.11 -5.59 5.38
N ALA A 86 2.94 -6.52 4.91
CA ALA A 86 2.59 -7.53 3.90
C ALA A 86 1.46 -8.46 4.36
N ARG A 87 1.50 -8.92 5.61
CA ARG A 87 0.43 -9.72 6.25
C ARG A 87 -0.87 -8.96 6.49
N HIS A 88 -0.84 -7.63 6.49
CA HIS A 88 -2.07 -6.83 6.58
C HIS A 88 -2.58 -6.39 5.19
N LEU A 89 -1.67 -6.19 4.22
CA LEU A 89 -1.96 -6.02 2.79
C LEU A 89 -2.72 -7.24 2.26
N ARG A 90 -2.22 -8.43 2.59
CA ARG A 90 -2.94 -9.70 2.49
C ARG A 90 -3.99 -9.66 3.59
N LEU A 91 -5.23 -9.24 3.35
CA LEU A 91 -6.31 -9.49 4.31
C LEU A 91 -6.45 -11.02 4.44
N GLY A 92 -5.65 -11.63 5.30
CA GLY A 92 -5.48 -13.07 5.41
C GLY A 92 -6.72 -13.74 5.96
N LYS A 93 -6.64 -15.06 6.15
CA LYS A 93 -7.70 -15.87 6.73
C LYS A 93 -8.28 -15.20 7.99
N GLY A 94 -9.53 -14.76 7.92
CA GLY A 94 -10.26 -14.05 8.97
C GLY A 94 -10.51 -12.56 8.69
N GLY A 95 -9.58 -11.84 8.05
CA GLY A 95 -9.76 -10.43 7.68
C GLY A 95 -10.72 -10.26 6.51
N ALA A 96 -10.49 -11.01 5.43
CA ALA A 96 -11.39 -11.10 4.29
C ALA A 96 -12.76 -11.64 4.71
N GLN A 97 -12.78 -12.69 5.54
CA GLN A 97 -14.00 -13.29 6.07
C GLN A 97 -14.82 -12.29 6.92
N ALA A 98 -14.17 -11.52 7.81
CA ALA A 98 -14.87 -10.51 8.61
C ALA A 98 -15.47 -9.40 7.74
N LEU A 99 -14.78 -9.00 6.67
CA LEU A 99 -15.29 -8.02 5.71
C LEU A 99 -16.47 -8.58 4.90
N PHE A 100 -16.38 -9.83 4.45
CA PHE A 100 -17.46 -10.54 3.78
C PHE A 100 -18.70 -10.64 4.68
N GLU A 101 -18.54 -11.04 5.94
CA GLU A 101 -19.64 -11.12 6.90
C GLU A 101 -20.26 -9.76 7.20
N TYR A 102 -19.45 -8.70 7.26
CA TYR A 102 -19.92 -7.34 7.40
C TYR A 102 -20.82 -6.94 6.22
N PHE A 103 -20.36 -7.14 4.99
CA PHE A 103 -21.12 -6.78 3.80
C PHE A 103 -22.37 -7.63 3.61
N ARG A 104 -22.31 -8.94 3.88
CA ARG A 104 -23.49 -9.81 3.89
C ARG A 104 -24.54 -9.33 4.89
N ARG A 105 -24.11 -8.88 6.08
CA ARG A 105 -25.02 -8.29 7.07
C ARG A 105 -25.62 -6.97 6.59
N MET A 106 -24.89 -6.16 5.85
CA MET A 106 -25.40 -4.91 5.27
C MET A 106 -26.44 -5.18 4.19
N GLN A 107 -26.19 -6.13 3.28
CA GLN A 107 -27.15 -6.59 2.28
C GLN A 107 -28.43 -7.13 2.94
N ASN A 108 -28.31 -7.99 3.95
CA ASN A 108 -29.49 -8.52 4.67
C ASN A 108 -30.33 -7.46 5.40
N LYS A 109 -29.75 -6.29 5.70
CA LYS A 109 -30.45 -5.18 6.36
C LYS A 109 -31.10 -4.22 5.37
N ASN A 110 -30.60 -4.21 4.13
CA ASN A 110 -31.01 -3.26 3.12
C ASN A 110 -30.75 -3.86 1.74
N ASP A 111 -31.83 -4.25 1.06
CA ASP A 111 -31.77 -4.85 -0.28
C ASP A 111 -31.20 -3.90 -1.34
N ASP A 112 -31.21 -2.59 -1.07
CA ASP A 112 -30.57 -1.58 -1.91
C ASP A 112 -29.07 -1.41 -1.62
N PHE A 113 -28.49 -2.13 -0.66
CA PHE A 113 -27.05 -2.20 -0.48
C PHE A 113 -26.46 -3.27 -1.41
N PHE A 114 -25.40 -2.95 -2.14
CA PHE A 114 -24.71 -3.88 -3.03
C PHE A 114 -23.24 -4.02 -2.66
N SER A 115 -22.71 -5.24 -2.78
CA SER A 115 -21.28 -5.51 -2.68
C SER A 115 -20.90 -6.74 -3.49
N LEU A 116 -19.71 -6.69 -4.09
CA LEU A 116 -19.08 -7.78 -4.81
C LEU A 116 -17.66 -7.92 -4.29
N MET A 117 -17.28 -9.13 -3.86
CA MET A 117 -15.98 -9.39 -3.26
C MET A 117 -15.34 -10.61 -3.92
N GLU A 118 -14.08 -10.46 -4.30
CA GLU A 118 -13.25 -11.51 -4.90
C GLU A 118 -12.12 -11.88 -3.95
N LEU A 119 -11.89 -13.18 -3.83
CA LEU A 119 -10.76 -13.75 -3.10
C LEU A 119 -9.77 -14.37 -4.09
N ASP A 120 -8.50 -14.42 -3.71
CA ASP A 120 -7.49 -15.22 -4.42
C ASP A 120 -7.56 -16.71 -3.99
N ASP A 121 -6.70 -17.53 -4.59
CA ASP A 121 -6.61 -18.97 -4.32
C ASP A 121 -6.23 -19.30 -2.85
N ASP A 122 -5.72 -18.31 -2.11
CA ASP A 122 -5.32 -18.42 -0.69
C ASP A 122 -6.38 -17.87 0.28
N ASP A 123 -7.62 -17.64 -0.17
CA ASP A 123 -8.71 -17.00 0.58
C ASP A 123 -8.40 -15.55 1.04
N ARG A 124 -7.51 -14.83 0.36
CA ARG A 124 -7.17 -13.43 0.69
C ARG A 124 -7.99 -12.48 -0.16
N LEU A 125 -8.30 -11.30 0.37
CA LEU A 125 -9.03 -10.29 -0.41
C LEU A 125 -8.22 -9.87 -1.65
N LYS A 126 -8.75 -10.14 -2.83
CA LYS A 126 -8.24 -9.65 -4.11
C LYS A 126 -8.88 -8.29 -4.45
N SER A 127 -10.20 -8.24 -4.45
CA SER A 127 -10.93 -7.01 -4.75
C SER A 127 -12.26 -6.98 -4.00
N VAL A 128 -12.75 -5.79 -3.67
CA VAL A 128 -14.13 -5.63 -3.22
C VAL A 128 -14.66 -4.30 -3.68
N PHE A 129 -15.88 -4.30 -4.21
CA PHE A 129 -16.67 -3.13 -4.53
C PHE A 129 -17.92 -3.11 -3.66
N TRP A 130 -18.36 -1.92 -3.25
CA TRP A 130 -19.66 -1.74 -2.61
C TRP A 130 -20.30 -0.40 -2.96
N ALA A 131 -21.63 -0.38 -2.94
CA ALA A 131 -22.44 0.81 -3.08
C ALA A 131 -23.64 0.71 -2.14
N ASP A 132 -23.84 1.72 -1.29
CA ASP A 132 -25.01 1.78 -0.42
C ASP A 132 -26.26 2.22 -1.20
N ALA A 133 -27.42 2.14 -0.54
CA ALA A 133 -28.70 2.49 -1.15
C ALA A 133 -28.75 3.93 -1.67
N ARG A 134 -28.08 4.87 -0.99
CA ARG A 134 -28.04 6.26 -1.41
C ARG A 134 -27.17 6.42 -2.65
N SER A 135 -26.02 5.77 -2.68
CA SER A 135 -25.12 5.75 -3.84
C SER A 135 -25.80 5.13 -5.06
N ARG A 136 -26.51 4.01 -4.89
CA ARG A 136 -27.29 3.38 -5.98
C ARG A 136 -28.46 4.24 -6.44
N GLY A 137 -29.19 4.85 -5.50
CA GLY A 137 -30.23 5.82 -5.82
C GLY A 137 -29.68 7.02 -6.60
N ALA A 138 -28.55 7.57 -6.17
CA ALA A 138 -27.89 8.69 -6.85
C ALA A 138 -27.40 8.30 -8.25
N TYR A 139 -26.88 7.08 -8.43
CA TYR A 139 -26.46 6.59 -9.75
C TYR A 139 -27.61 6.60 -10.77
N ASN A 140 -28.84 6.29 -10.36
CA ASN A 140 -30.00 6.33 -11.26
C ASN A 140 -30.32 7.73 -11.80
N TYR A 141 -29.92 8.79 -11.10
CA TYR A 141 -30.17 10.19 -11.51
C TYR A 141 -28.94 10.90 -12.07
N PHE A 142 -27.74 10.48 -11.66
CA PHE A 142 -26.48 11.19 -11.91
C PHE A 142 -25.36 10.27 -12.42
N GLY A 143 -25.72 9.09 -12.93
CA GLY A 143 -24.78 8.09 -13.46
C GLY A 143 -24.30 8.35 -14.89
N ASP A 144 -24.73 9.44 -15.52
CA ASP A 144 -24.37 9.80 -16.90
C ASP A 144 -22.87 10.03 -17.08
N VAL A 145 -22.21 10.54 -16.03
CA VAL A 145 -20.75 10.73 -15.98
C VAL A 145 -20.25 10.22 -14.64
N VAL A 146 -19.38 9.22 -14.68
CA VAL A 146 -18.72 8.66 -13.51
C VAL A 146 -17.21 8.81 -13.67
N THR A 147 -16.58 9.44 -12.69
CA THR A 147 -15.13 9.49 -12.56
C THR A 147 -14.71 8.48 -11.51
N PHE A 148 -13.61 7.80 -11.80
CA PHE A 148 -12.97 6.86 -10.90
C PHE A 148 -11.56 7.36 -10.58
N ASP A 149 -11.20 7.34 -9.30
CA ASP A 149 -9.86 7.69 -8.87
C ASP A 149 -9.36 6.74 -7.77
N THR A 150 -8.16 6.19 -7.97
CA THR A 150 -7.38 5.45 -6.97
C THR A 150 -6.22 6.25 -6.39
N THR A 151 -5.91 7.42 -6.95
CA THR A 151 -4.69 8.17 -6.62
C THR A 151 -4.72 8.79 -5.23
N TYR A 152 -5.90 8.86 -4.60
CA TYR A 152 -6.07 9.62 -3.37
C TYR A 152 -5.75 8.87 -2.08
N LEU A 153 -5.87 7.54 -2.01
CA LEU A 153 -5.80 6.83 -0.72
C LEU A 153 -5.30 5.39 -0.86
N THR A 154 -3.98 5.17 -0.77
CA THR A 154 -3.48 3.88 -0.26
C THR A 154 -3.75 3.83 1.24
N ASN A 155 -4.61 2.93 1.70
CA ASN A 155 -4.89 2.80 3.12
C ASN A 155 -3.63 2.33 3.89
N ARG A 156 -3.69 2.20 5.24
CA ARG A 156 -2.54 1.72 6.05
C ARG A 156 -2.02 0.33 5.63
N TYR A 157 -2.84 -0.38 4.86
CA TYR A 157 -2.58 -1.68 4.30
C TYR A 157 -2.18 -1.60 2.83
N GLY A 158 -1.76 -0.45 2.31
CA GLY A 158 -1.25 -0.29 0.94
C GLY A 158 -2.18 -0.76 -0.19
N MET A 159 -3.46 -1.01 0.10
CA MET A 159 -4.46 -1.30 -0.91
C MET A 159 -4.99 0.03 -1.46
N PRO A 160 -4.97 0.22 -2.80
CA PRO A 160 -5.69 1.31 -3.44
C PRO A 160 -7.15 1.33 -3.01
N PHE A 161 -7.58 2.50 -2.53
CA PHE A 161 -8.99 2.79 -2.31
C PHE A 161 -9.52 3.52 -3.53
N ALA A 162 -10.48 2.89 -4.18
CA ALA A 162 -11.07 3.30 -5.44
C ALA A 162 -12.39 4.01 -5.14
N THR A 163 -12.52 5.30 -5.46
CA THR A 163 -13.80 6.01 -5.34
C THR A 163 -14.49 6.17 -6.68
N PHE A 164 -15.78 5.87 -6.73
CA PHE A 164 -16.63 6.12 -7.89
C PHE A 164 -17.47 7.36 -7.60
N VAL A 165 -17.24 8.43 -8.36
CA VAL A 165 -17.80 9.76 -8.10
C VAL A 165 -18.52 10.27 -9.33
N GLY A 166 -19.79 10.61 -9.19
CA GLY A 166 -20.58 11.33 -10.19
C GLY A 166 -20.67 12.81 -9.88
N VAL A 167 -21.44 13.53 -10.71
CA VAL A 167 -21.67 14.97 -10.56
C VAL A 167 -23.18 15.25 -10.64
N ASN A 168 -23.71 16.02 -9.69
CA ASN A 168 -25.11 16.42 -9.73
C ASN A 168 -25.36 17.63 -10.63
N HIS A 169 -26.63 18.03 -10.76
CA HIS A 169 -27.06 19.19 -11.54
C HIS A 169 -26.50 20.55 -11.05
N HIS A 170 -25.89 20.59 -9.87
CA HIS A 170 -25.19 21.76 -9.34
C HIS A 170 -23.66 21.70 -9.53
N GLY A 171 -23.15 20.69 -10.23
CA GLY A 171 -21.71 20.51 -10.42
C GLY A 171 -20.99 19.95 -9.18
N GLN A 172 -21.72 19.40 -8.20
CA GLN A 172 -21.13 18.88 -6.96
C GLN A 172 -20.86 17.38 -7.08
N SER A 173 -19.72 16.95 -6.53
CA SER A 173 -19.33 15.53 -6.45
C SER A 173 -20.29 14.72 -5.59
N ILE A 174 -20.71 13.56 -6.08
CA ILE A 174 -21.52 12.58 -5.34
C ILE A 174 -20.82 11.21 -5.37
N LEU A 175 -20.69 10.57 -4.20
CA LEU A 175 -20.18 9.21 -4.11
C LEU A 175 -21.21 8.19 -4.61
N LEU A 176 -20.86 7.45 -5.65
CA LEU A 176 -21.67 6.42 -6.30
C LEU A 176 -21.24 4.99 -5.90
N GLY A 177 -20.09 4.85 -5.26
CA GLY A 177 -19.59 3.59 -4.74
C GLY A 177 -18.12 3.69 -4.37
N ALA A 178 -17.60 2.62 -3.80
CA ALA A 178 -16.18 2.52 -3.46
C ALA A 178 -15.67 1.09 -3.61
N GLY A 179 -14.36 0.96 -3.76
CA GLY A 179 -13.70 -0.33 -3.81
C GLY A 179 -12.33 -0.35 -3.14
N LEU A 180 -11.86 -1.55 -2.82
CA LEU A 180 -10.50 -1.85 -2.39
C LEU A 180 -9.93 -2.91 -3.33
N ILE A 181 -8.69 -2.72 -3.77
CA ILE A 181 -8.02 -3.60 -4.73
C ILE A 181 -6.66 -4.01 -4.13
N SER A 182 -6.24 -5.26 -4.28
CA SER A 182 -4.98 -5.78 -3.70
C SER A 182 -3.74 -5.37 -4.49
N SER A 183 -3.85 -5.14 -5.79
CA SER A 183 -2.77 -4.76 -6.71
C SER A 183 -3.27 -3.79 -7.78
N GLU A 184 -2.44 -2.82 -8.16
CA GLU A 184 -2.68 -2.00 -9.37
C GLU A 184 -2.14 -2.73 -10.61
N ASP A 185 -2.65 -3.92 -10.93
CA ASP A 185 -2.40 -4.56 -12.21
C ASP A 185 -3.53 -4.24 -13.20
N THR A 186 -3.23 -4.28 -14.50
CA THR A 186 -4.19 -3.90 -15.55
C THR A 186 -5.44 -4.80 -15.53
N GLU A 187 -5.30 -6.05 -15.11
CA GLU A 187 -6.40 -7.02 -14.99
C GLU A 187 -7.35 -6.70 -13.82
N SER A 188 -6.88 -5.98 -12.79
CA SER A 188 -7.74 -5.54 -11.68
C SER A 188 -8.68 -4.37 -12.04
N PHE A 189 -8.50 -3.77 -13.22
CA PHE A 189 -9.32 -2.65 -13.71
C PHE A 189 -10.15 -2.98 -14.96
N ILE A 190 -10.03 -4.21 -15.51
CA ILE A 190 -10.71 -4.66 -16.74
C ILE A 190 -11.80 -5.67 -16.41
#